data_AF-V3ZW14-F1
#
_entry.id   AF-V3ZW14-F1
#
_cell.length_a   1.000
_cell.length_b   1.000
_cell.length_c   1.000
_cell.angle_alpha   90.00
_cell.angle_beta   90.00
_cell.angle_gamma   90.00
#
_symmetry.space_group_name_H-M   'P 1'
#
loop_
_entity.id
_entity.type
_entity.pdbx_description
1 polymer ?
#
loop_
_entity_poly.entity_id
_entity_poly.type
_entity_poly.pdbx_seq_one_letter_code
_entity_poly.pdbx_strand_id
1 'polypeptide(L)'
;MIPKSHKTVFVLDHGPVFSKSSQEPLDYDVISKSKTPGVIPAAPIFKSLWTWGIECVLEYMRIIFDVFPADHLIQLVSGNSCLNNWNQKEQSIQHLMSSLSHLGPPKSDSLEDEYSAMHGLSLAIESLCRQSELQTTLIEQDESVVKNNGRIVCLTNLKSEAHIRMLEECVLDAVTRHNKLAGSKDGGIINLIKILAEFGKCFMALGPGGLRCLDQTLLQ
;
A
#
# COMPACT_ATOMS: atom_id res chain seq x y z
N MET A 1 8.98 -18.28 15.34
CA MET A 1 9.20 -18.34 13.87
C MET A 1 8.48 -17.15 13.24
N ILE A 2 9.15 -16.38 12.39
CA ILE A 2 8.57 -15.19 11.77
C ILE A 2 7.65 -15.61 10.60
N PRO A 3 6.37 -15.19 10.57
CA PRO A 3 5.49 -15.41 9.42
C PRO A 3 6.07 -14.82 8.13
N LYS A 4 5.83 -15.44 6.97
CA LYS A 4 6.23 -14.84 5.68
C LYS A 4 5.54 -13.50 5.41
N SER A 5 4.36 -13.31 5.97
CA SER A 5 3.53 -12.11 5.93
C SER A 5 3.82 -11.10 7.04
N HIS A 6 4.92 -11.28 7.81
CA HIS A 6 5.21 -10.46 8.98
C HIS A 6 5.29 -8.96 8.67
N LYS A 7 5.83 -8.58 7.50
CA LYS A 7 5.89 -7.19 7.03
C LYS A 7 5.16 -7.05 5.69
N THR A 8 4.11 -6.24 5.67
CA THR A 8 3.41 -5.85 4.44
C THR A 8 3.48 -4.34 4.27
N VAL A 9 3.94 -3.86 3.12
CA VAL A 9 3.92 -2.44 2.76
C VAL A 9 2.86 -2.22 1.69
N PHE A 10 1.91 -1.34 1.95
CA PHE A 10 1.02 -0.80 0.93
C PHE A 10 1.64 0.46 0.34
N VAL A 11 1.75 0.52 -0.97
CA VAL A 11 2.16 1.72 -1.72
C VAL A 11 0.91 2.29 -2.37
N LEU A 12 0.54 3.50 -1.94
CA LEU A 12 -0.56 4.26 -2.54
C LEU A 12 0.01 5.33 -3.46
N ASP A 13 -0.43 5.30 -4.71
CA ASP A 13 -0.14 6.36 -5.67
C ASP A 13 -0.95 7.62 -5.32
N HIS A 14 -0.25 8.73 -5.14
CA HIS A 14 -0.83 10.04 -4.82
C HIS A 14 -0.80 11.00 -6.03
N GLY A 15 -0.58 10.45 -7.23
CA GLY A 15 -0.57 11.22 -8.46
C GLY A 15 -1.95 11.79 -8.83
N PRO A 16 -1.99 12.81 -9.72
CA PRO A 16 -3.24 13.50 -10.09
C PRO A 16 -4.35 12.57 -10.61
N VAL A 17 -3.99 11.45 -11.23
CA VAL A 17 -4.96 10.45 -11.71
C VAL A 17 -5.85 9.93 -10.59
N PHE A 18 -5.33 9.83 -9.36
CA PHE A 18 -6.08 9.34 -8.21
C PHE A 18 -7.10 10.35 -7.66
N SER A 19 -7.06 11.61 -8.10
CA SER A 19 -8.13 12.59 -7.82
C SER A 19 -9.39 12.35 -8.65
N LYS A 20 -9.30 11.57 -9.74
CA LYS A 20 -10.43 11.32 -10.64
C LYS A 20 -11.50 10.46 -9.97
N SER A 21 -12.75 10.70 -10.38
CA SER A 21 -13.91 9.92 -9.96
C SER A 21 -13.78 8.45 -10.38
N SER A 22 -14.18 7.55 -9.48
CA SER A 22 -14.35 6.11 -9.71
C SER A 22 -15.48 5.78 -10.70
N GLN A 23 -16.35 6.75 -11.00
CA GLN A 23 -17.55 6.61 -11.83
C GLN A 23 -18.60 5.66 -11.26
N GLU A 24 -18.48 5.28 -9.97
CA GLU A 24 -19.53 4.57 -9.26
C GLU A 24 -20.38 5.55 -8.44
N PRO A 25 -21.67 5.73 -8.77
CA PRO A 25 -22.54 6.65 -8.05
C PRO A 25 -22.85 6.09 -6.66
N LEU A 26 -22.76 6.95 -5.66
CA LEU A 26 -23.16 6.68 -4.30
C LEU A 26 -24.39 7.50 -3.96
N ASP A 27 -25.51 6.80 -3.80
CA ASP A 27 -26.77 7.38 -3.33
C ASP A 27 -26.71 7.51 -1.81
N TYR A 28 -26.56 8.73 -1.32
CA TYR A 28 -26.54 9.03 0.12
C TYR A 28 -27.89 9.56 0.61
N ASP A 29 -28.77 9.97 -0.30
CA ASP A 29 -30.08 10.51 0.04
C ASP A 29 -31.09 9.39 0.28
N VAL A 30 -31.51 9.24 1.54
CA VAL A 30 -32.51 8.27 1.98
C VAL A 30 -33.90 8.58 1.41
N ILE A 31 -34.16 9.85 1.07
CA ILE A 31 -35.45 10.31 0.54
C ILE A 31 -35.67 9.81 -0.91
N SER A 32 -34.61 9.47 -1.64
CA SER A 32 -34.71 8.84 -2.97
C SER A 32 -35.56 7.56 -2.99
N LYS A 33 -35.69 6.87 -1.85
CA LYS A 33 -36.46 5.61 -1.72
C LYS A 33 -37.92 5.83 -1.30
N SER A 34 -38.26 6.97 -0.70
CA SER A 34 -39.64 7.34 -0.36
C SER A 34 -40.16 8.33 -1.40
N LYS A 35 -41.06 7.85 -2.28
CA LYS A 35 -41.68 8.65 -3.35
C LYS A 35 -42.66 9.69 -2.79
N THR A 36 -42.15 10.64 -2.00
CA THR A 36 -42.93 11.76 -1.46
C THR A 36 -43.11 12.80 -2.57
N PRO A 37 -44.34 13.06 -3.03
CA PRO A 37 -44.58 14.02 -4.10
C PRO A 37 -44.04 15.40 -3.72
N GLY A 38 -43.26 16.02 -4.61
CA GLY A 38 -42.74 17.38 -4.44
C GLY A 38 -41.34 17.49 -3.83
N VAL A 39 -40.66 16.39 -3.50
CA VAL A 39 -39.26 16.41 -3.04
C VAL A 39 -38.33 15.97 -4.17
N ILE A 40 -37.32 16.80 -4.47
CA ILE A 40 -36.27 16.49 -5.46
C ILE A 40 -35.15 15.74 -4.74
N PRO A 41 -34.82 14.50 -5.14
CA PRO A 41 -33.74 13.75 -4.52
C PRO A 41 -32.39 14.41 -4.81
N ALA A 42 -31.45 14.30 -3.87
CA ALA A 42 -30.11 14.82 -4.08
C ALA A 42 -29.38 14.08 -5.21
N ALA A 43 -28.51 14.80 -5.93
CA ALA A 43 -27.69 14.19 -6.97
C ALA A 43 -26.69 13.19 -6.36
N PRO A 44 -26.40 12.06 -7.04
CA PRO A 44 -25.43 11.09 -6.55
C PRO A 44 -24.04 11.72 -6.45
N ILE A 45 -23.27 11.27 -5.46
CA ILE A 45 -21.86 11.64 -5.32
C ILE A 45 -20.96 10.51 -5.81
N PHE A 46 -19.71 10.83 -6.12
CA PHE A 46 -18.74 9.84 -6.60
C PHE A 46 -17.48 9.92 -5.77
N LYS A 47 -16.97 8.77 -5.33
CA LYS A 47 -15.67 8.69 -4.67
C LYS A 47 -14.56 8.86 -5.70
N SER A 48 -13.43 9.45 -5.29
CA SER A 48 -12.21 9.41 -6.10
C SER A 48 -11.54 8.03 -6.02
N LEU A 49 -10.63 7.75 -6.95
CA LEU A 49 -9.79 6.54 -6.88
C LEU A 49 -8.92 6.53 -5.62
N TRP A 50 -8.48 7.70 -5.15
CA TRP A 50 -7.77 7.85 -3.88
C TRP A 50 -8.60 7.38 -2.68
N THR A 51 -9.85 7.86 -2.58
CA THR A 51 -10.76 7.45 -1.49
C THR A 51 -10.98 5.94 -1.50
N TRP A 52 -11.19 5.35 -2.68
CA TRP A 52 -11.30 3.90 -2.84
C TRP A 52 -10.03 3.16 -2.38
N GLY A 53 -8.85 3.64 -2.77
CA GLY A 53 -7.57 3.05 -2.36
C GLY A 53 -7.40 3.05 -0.85
N ILE A 54 -7.70 4.16 -0.18
CA ILE A 54 -7.68 4.26 1.27
C ILE A 54 -8.66 3.25 1.90
N GLU A 55 -9.93 3.24 1.49
CA GLU A 55 -10.95 2.35 2.06
C GLU A 55 -10.54 0.87 1.94
N CYS A 56 -9.98 0.48 0.80
CA CYS A 56 -9.47 -0.87 0.57
C CYS A 56 -8.38 -1.25 1.56
N VAL A 57 -7.38 -0.38 1.76
CA VAL A 57 -6.28 -0.64 2.71
C VAL A 57 -6.80 -0.71 4.15
N LEU A 58 -7.64 0.24 4.56
CA LEU A 58 -8.15 0.27 5.93
C LEU A 58 -9.01 -0.96 6.24
N GLU A 59 -9.82 -1.42 5.29
CA GLU A 59 -10.61 -2.64 5.44
C GLU A 59 -9.72 -3.88 5.48
N TYR A 60 -8.68 -3.96 4.64
CA TYR A 60 -7.68 -5.01 4.73
C TYR A 60 -7.02 -5.05 6.11
N MET A 61 -6.61 -3.89 6.63
CA MET A 61 -5.99 -3.78 7.95
C MET A 61 -6.93 -4.20 9.07
N ARG A 62 -8.20 -3.80 9.01
CA ARG A 62 -9.24 -4.20 9.98
C ARG A 62 -9.35 -5.72 10.04
N ILE A 63 -9.48 -6.37 8.88
CA ILE A 63 -9.59 -7.83 8.80
C ILE A 63 -8.32 -8.50 9.34
N ILE A 64 -7.14 -8.03 8.95
CA ILE A 64 -5.88 -8.60 9.43
C ILE A 64 -5.72 -8.44 10.93
N PHE A 65 -6.04 -7.29 11.51
CA PHE A 65 -5.92 -7.06 12.95
C PHE A 65 -6.96 -7.85 13.76
N ASP A 66 -8.15 -8.09 13.21
CA ASP A 66 -9.16 -8.94 13.84
C ASP A 66 -8.73 -10.42 13.88
N VAL A 67 -8.07 -10.92 12.83
CA VAL A 67 -7.63 -12.32 12.71
C VAL A 67 -6.26 -12.56 13.35
N PHE A 68 -5.34 -11.61 13.19
CA PHE A 68 -3.96 -11.65 13.63
C PHE A 68 -3.62 -10.39 14.45
N PRO A 69 -3.91 -10.40 15.76
CA PRO A 69 -3.73 -9.22 16.62
C PRO A 69 -2.25 -8.83 16.83
N ALA A 70 -1.31 -9.70 16.47
CA ALA A 70 0.13 -9.48 16.57
C ALA A 70 0.90 -10.09 15.39
N ASP A 71 2.15 -9.67 15.25
CA ASP A 71 3.15 -10.20 14.31
C ASP A 71 2.81 -10.07 12.81
N HIS A 72 1.79 -9.27 12.47
CA HIS A 72 1.42 -8.91 11.11
C HIS A 72 1.43 -7.39 10.96
N LEU A 73 2.62 -6.86 10.71
CA LEU A 73 2.85 -5.44 10.62
C LEU A 73 2.51 -4.93 9.22
N ILE A 74 1.75 -3.85 9.17
CA ILE A 74 1.32 -3.20 7.94
C ILE A 74 1.82 -1.77 7.95
N GLN A 75 2.52 -1.38 6.89
CA GLN A 75 2.97 -0.02 6.69
C GLN A 75 2.33 0.58 5.44
N LEU A 76 1.95 1.85 5.52
CA LEU A 76 1.41 2.60 4.39
C LEU A 76 2.43 3.63 3.90
N VAL A 77 2.71 3.62 2.60
CA VAL A 77 3.63 4.54 1.92
C VAL A 77 2.87 5.26 0.82
N SER A 78 3.09 6.57 0.70
CA SER A 78 2.49 7.40 -0.33
C SER A 78 3.50 8.44 -0.81
N GLY A 79 3.85 8.40 -2.10
CA GLY A 79 4.95 9.22 -2.66
C GLY A 79 6.26 9.00 -1.91
N ASN A 80 6.80 10.06 -1.30
CA ASN A 80 8.05 10.05 -0.54
C ASN A 80 7.85 9.94 1.00
N SER A 81 6.68 9.52 1.47
CA SER A 81 6.35 9.51 2.90
C SER A 81 5.82 8.16 3.37
N CYS A 82 6.34 7.67 4.49
CA CYS A 82 5.75 6.59 5.28
C CYS A 82 4.74 7.20 6.26
N LEU A 83 3.51 6.67 6.31
CA LEU A 83 2.45 7.17 7.20
C LEU A 83 2.46 6.54 8.59
N ASN A 84 3.22 5.46 8.75
CA ASN A 84 3.52 4.75 9.99
C ASN A 84 4.84 3.95 9.83
N ASN A 85 5.29 3.29 10.90
CA ASN A 85 6.48 2.43 10.90
C ASN A 85 6.20 1.02 11.48
N TRP A 86 7.25 0.22 11.68
CA TRP A 86 7.16 -1.17 12.17
C TRP A 86 6.92 -1.30 13.67
N ASN A 87 6.73 -0.20 14.41
CA ASN A 87 6.44 -0.24 15.84
C ASN A 87 5.00 -0.69 16.07
N GLN A 88 4.78 -1.59 17.03
CA GLN A 88 3.45 -2.12 17.34
C GLN A 88 2.45 -1.02 17.75
N LYS A 89 2.93 0.05 18.38
CA LYS A 89 2.11 1.21 18.79
C LYS A 89 1.48 1.97 17.62
N GLU A 90 2.08 1.89 16.43
CA GLU A 90 1.59 2.55 15.22
C GLU A 90 0.73 1.61 14.34
N GLN A 91 0.56 0.35 14.75
CA GLN A 91 -0.32 -0.63 14.09
C GLN A 91 -1.77 -0.40 14.49
N SER A 92 -2.29 0.79 14.16
CA SER A 92 -3.63 1.25 14.53
C SER A 92 -4.31 1.94 13.34
N ILE A 93 -5.56 1.56 13.09
CA ILE A 93 -6.41 2.23 12.08
C ILE A 93 -6.60 3.70 12.43
N GLN A 94 -6.78 4.04 13.71
CA GLN A 94 -6.94 5.42 14.15
C GLN A 94 -5.68 6.24 13.86
N HIS A 95 -4.49 5.68 14.10
CA HIS A 95 -3.22 6.32 13.79
C HIS A 95 -3.12 6.62 12.28
N LEU A 96 -3.37 5.62 11.43
CA LEU A 96 -3.32 5.81 9.98
C LEU A 96 -4.37 6.77 9.46
N MET A 97 -5.60 6.75 9.98
CA MET A 97 -6.64 7.71 9.62
C MET A 97 -6.22 9.14 9.92
N SER A 98 -5.55 9.36 11.06
CA SER A 98 -4.95 10.66 11.37
C SER A 98 -3.90 11.05 10.33
N SER A 99 -2.92 10.19 10.04
CA SER A 99 -1.87 10.46 9.04
C SER A 99 -2.44 10.74 7.64
N LEU A 100 -3.44 9.95 7.21
CA LEU A 100 -4.12 10.11 5.92
C LEU A 100 -4.92 11.42 5.84
N SER A 101 -5.54 11.84 6.94
CA SER A 101 -6.24 13.13 7.00
C SER A 101 -5.28 14.32 6.83
N HIS A 102 -4.05 14.22 7.34
CA HIS A 102 -3.02 15.24 7.15
C HIS A 102 -2.44 15.23 5.73
N LEU A 103 -2.29 14.04 5.13
CA LEU A 103 -1.84 13.90 3.73
C LEU A 103 -2.87 14.47 2.75
N GLY A 104 -4.16 14.25 3.01
CA GLY A 104 -5.25 14.74 2.17
C GLY A 104 -5.33 14.05 0.79
N PRO A 105 -6.32 14.44 -0.04
CA PRO A 105 -6.45 13.90 -1.39
C PRO A 105 -5.37 14.42 -2.35
N PRO A 106 -5.06 13.66 -3.42
CA PRO A 106 -4.23 14.13 -4.52
C PRO A 106 -4.79 15.43 -5.11
N LYS A 107 -3.89 16.35 -5.46
CA LYS A 107 -4.25 17.58 -6.18
C LYS A 107 -4.40 17.25 -7.66
N SER A 108 -5.42 17.79 -8.32
CA SER A 108 -5.61 17.63 -9.77
C SER A 108 -4.50 18.28 -10.60
N ASP A 109 -3.86 19.29 -10.02
CA ASP A 109 -2.94 20.19 -10.72
C ASP A 109 -1.47 19.94 -10.36
N SER A 110 -1.17 18.89 -9.57
CA SER A 110 0.22 18.54 -9.26
C SER A 110 0.92 17.93 -10.46
N LEU A 111 2.24 18.12 -10.55
CA LEU A 111 3.06 17.47 -11.57
C LEU A 111 3.10 15.96 -11.28
N GLU A 112 2.96 15.10 -12.31
CA GLU A 112 2.93 13.64 -12.16
C GLU A 112 4.19 13.08 -11.47
N ASP A 113 5.33 13.77 -11.60
CA ASP A 113 6.63 13.29 -11.13
C ASP A 113 6.84 13.41 -9.60
N GLU A 114 6.15 14.33 -8.91
CA GLU A 114 6.33 14.53 -7.46
C GLU A 114 5.73 13.40 -6.61
N TYR A 115 4.77 12.64 -7.17
CA TYR A 115 3.99 11.62 -6.45
C TYR A 115 3.93 10.28 -7.18
N SER A 116 4.93 9.98 -8.02
CA SER A 116 4.99 8.73 -8.78
C SER A 116 5.07 7.49 -7.87
N ALA A 117 4.35 6.42 -8.25
CA ALA A 117 4.40 5.11 -7.60
C ALA A 117 5.83 4.56 -7.45
N MET A 118 6.75 4.97 -8.33
CA MET A 118 8.17 4.61 -8.28
C MET A 118 8.88 5.06 -7.01
N HIS A 119 8.58 6.28 -6.56
CA HIS A 119 9.10 6.80 -5.30
C HIS A 119 8.60 5.95 -4.12
N GLY A 120 7.31 5.65 -4.12
CA GLY A 120 6.69 4.82 -3.09
C GLY A 120 7.22 3.38 -3.07
N LEU A 121 7.48 2.78 -4.23
CA LEU A 121 8.10 1.45 -4.35
C LEU A 121 9.54 1.44 -3.80
N SER A 122 10.33 2.47 -4.13
CA SER A 122 11.70 2.60 -3.60
C SER A 122 11.70 2.71 -2.08
N LEU A 123 10.83 3.57 -1.54
CA LEU A 123 10.68 3.76 -0.09
C LEU A 123 10.10 2.52 0.62
N ALA A 124 9.22 1.77 -0.04
CA ALA A 124 8.71 0.51 0.48
C ALA A 124 9.81 -0.54 0.65
N ILE A 125 10.72 -0.64 -0.33
CA ILE A 125 11.86 -1.57 -0.26
C ILE A 125 12.82 -1.17 0.85
N GLU A 126 13.16 0.12 0.94
CA GLU A 126 13.97 0.66 2.04
C GLU A 126 13.36 0.33 3.40
N SER A 127 12.05 0.51 3.54
CA SER A 127 11.37 0.22 4.79
C SER A 127 11.32 -1.28 5.10
N LEU A 128 11.09 -2.13 4.11
CA LEU A 128 11.13 -3.59 4.28
C LEU A 128 12.50 -4.09 4.77
N CYS A 129 13.59 -3.39 4.42
CA CYS A 129 14.91 -3.69 4.95
C CYS A 129 15.07 -3.32 6.42
N ARG A 130 14.28 -2.40 7.00
CA ARG A 130 14.36 -2.04 8.42
C ARG A 130 13.85 -3.17 9.32
N GLN A 131 14.52 -3.37 10.45
CA GLN A 131 14.12 -4.32 11.49
C GLN A 131 12.80 -3.92 12.14
N SER A 132 11.95 -4.91 12.42
CA SER A 132 10.85 -4.77 13.39
C SER A 132 11.33 -5.09 14.81
N GLU A 133 10.56 -4.71 15.83
CA GLU A 133 10.86 -5.02 17.24
C GLU A 133 11.08 -6.54 17.45
N LEU A 134 10.22 -7.38 16.86
CA LEU A 134 10.35 -8.84 16.90
C LEU A 134 11.64 -9.32 16.23
N GLN A 135 12.00 -8.74 15.08
CA GLN A 135 13.25 -9.09 14.38
C GLN A 135 14.48 -8.70 15.20
N THR A 136 14.49 -7.52 15.83
CA THR A 136 15.59 -7.09 16.70
C THR A 136 15.78 -8.07 17.86
N THR A 137 14.71 -8.43 18.57
CA THR A 137 14.80 -9.40 19.69
C THR A 137 15.29 -10.77 19.24
N LEU A 138 14.88 -11.24 18.05
CA LEU A 138 15.33 -12.54 17.55
C LEU A 138 16.78 -12.50 17.07
N ILE A 139 17.24 -11.39 16.50
CA ILE A 139 18.66 -11.21 16.11
C ILE A 139 19.56 -11.22 17.34
N GLU A 140 19.15 -10.57 18.43
CA GLU A 140 19.87 -10.58 19.71
C GLU A 140 20.01 -12.00 20.29
N GLN A 141 19.09 -12.90 19.98
CA GLN A 141 19.12 -14.29 20.42
C GLN A 141 19.93 -15.19 19.48
N ASP A 142 19.60 -15.17 18.19
CA ASP A 142 20.27 -15.92 17.13
C ASP A 142 19.94 -15.31 15.75
N GLU A 143 20.88 -14.55 15.20
CA GLU A 143 20.77 -13.90 13.90
C GLU A 143 20.46 -14.89 12.75
N SER A 144 20.99 -16.12 12.81
CA SER A 144 20.87 -17.10 11.74
C SER A 144 19.43 -17.60 11.52
N VAL A 145 18.56 -17.39 12.51
CA VAL A 145 17.16 -17.82 12.49
C VAL A 145 16.24 -16.77 11.84
N VAL A 146 16.71 -15.53 11.71
CA VAL A 146 15.87 -14.41 11.25
C VAL A 146 15.82 -14.34 9.74
N LYS A 147 14.65 -14.71 9.20
CA LYS A 147 14.33 -14.55 7.78
C LYS A 147 13.52 -13.28 7.57
N ASN A 148 14.07 -12.32 6.82
CA ASN A 148 13.34 -11.10 6.47
C ASN A 148 12.59 -11.28 5.15
N ASN A 149 11.30 -11.60 5.25
CA ASN A 149 10.37 -11.64 4.13
C ASN A 149 9.46 -10.40 4.18
N GLY A 150 9.05 -9.93 3.01
CA GLY A 150 8.13 -8.80 2.89
C GLY A 150 7.07 -9.03 1.81
N ARG A 151 5.99 -8.28 1.89
CA ARG A 151 4.99 -8.13 0.82
C ARG A 151 4.87 -6.66 0.47
N ILE A 152 4.79 -6.34 -0.82
CA ILE A 152 4.46 -5.00 -1.31
C ILE A 152 3.13 -5.10 -2.04
N VAL A 153 2.15 -4.27 -1.67
CA VAL A 153 0.89 -4.13 -2.39
C VAL A 153 0.83 -2.70 -2.93
N CYS A 154 1.00 -2.54 -4.23
CA CYS A 154 1.04 -1.24 -4.90
C CYS A 154 -0.31 -0.97 -5.59
N LEU A 155 -1.00 0.07 -5.14
CA LEU A 155 -2.23 0.57 -5.74
C LEU A 155 -1.88 1.79 -6.61
N THR A 156 -1.82 1.58 -7.92
CA THR A 156 -1.39 2.60 -8.89
C THR A 156 -2.18 2.48 -10.21
N ASN A 157 -2.06 3.48 -11.07
CA ASN A 157 -2.67 3.46 -12.40
C ASN A 157 -1.75 2.78 -13.43
N LEU A 158 -2.07 1.55 -13.80
CA LEU A 158 -1.31 0.78 -14.79
C LEU A 158 -1.76 1.14 -16.23
N LYS A 159 -0.86 1.83 -16.95
CA LYS A 159 -1.06 2.28 -18.33
C LYS A 159 -0.94 1.14 -19.37
N SER A 160 0.01 0.22 -19.22
CA SER A 160 0.27 -0.87 -20.18
C SER A 160 1.06 -2.03 -19.55
N GLU A 161 1.13 -3.18 -20.22
CA GLU A 161 1.99 -4.31 -19.81
C GLU A 161 3.47 -3.91 -19.75
N ALA A 162 3.93 -3.02 -20.63
CA ALA A 162 5.28 -2.47 -20.57
C ALA A 162 5.51 -1.61 -19.31
N HIS A 163 4.49 -0.86 -18.88
CA HIS A 163 4.56 -0.11 -17.62
C HIS A 163 4.66 -1.06 -16.41
N ILE A 164 3.91 -2.17 -16.42
CA ILE A 164 3.99 -3.19 -15.37
C ILE A 164 5.41 -3.75 -15.28
N ARG A 165 5.98 -4.19 -16.41
CA ARG A 165 7.35 -4.72 -16.46
C ARG A 165 8.39 -3.72 -15.96
N MET A 166 8.25 -2.45 -16.33
CA MET A 166 9.11 -1.38 -15.81
C MET A 166 9.06 -1.31 -14.27
N LEU A 167 7.86 -1.34 -13.68
CA LEU A 167 7.72 -1.32 -12.21
C LEU A 167 8.33 -2.57 -11.57
N GLU A 168 8.14 -3.74 -12.16
CA GLU A 168 8.74 -5.01 -11.70
C GLU A 168 10.27 -4.97 -11.73
N GLU A 169 10.86 -4.54 -12.86
CA GLU A 169 12.32 -4.38 -13.02
C GLU A 169 12.88 -3.39 -12.00
N CYS A 170 12.18 -2.28 -11.75
CA CYS A 170 12.62 -1.29 -10.77
C CYS A 170 12.61 -1.83 -9.35
N VAL A 171 11.59 -2.61 -8.98
CA VAL A 171 11.54 -3.30 -7.69
C VAL A 171 12.71 -4.29 -7.58
N LEU A 172 12.92 -5.12 -8.61
CA LEU A 172 14.01 -6.11 -8.62
C LEU A 172 15.39 -5.45 -8.46
N ASP A 173 15.65 -4.37 -9.20
CA ASP A 173 16.89 -3.61 -9.13
C ASP A 173 17.10 -2.97 -7.76
N ALA A 174 16.03 -2.37 -7.20
CA ALA A 174 16.08 -1.76 -5.88
C ALA A 174 16.33 -2.80 -4.77
N VAL A 175 15.72 -3.98 -4.84
CA VAL A 175 15.98 -5.06 -3.89
C VAL A 175 17.42 -5.58 -4.03
N THR A 176 17.88 -5.82 -5.25
CA THR A 176 19.24 -6.30 -5.52
C THR A 176 20.28 -5.32 -4.98
N ARG A 177 20.06 -4.02 -5.16
CA ARG A 177 20.92 -2.96 -4.64
C ARG A 177 20.93 -2.93 -3.10
N HIS A 178 19.74 -2.97 -2.48
CA HIS A 178 19.63 -2.91 -1.03
C HIS A 178 20.20 -4.16 -0.35
N ASN A 179 20.03 -5.35 -0.93
CA ASN A 179 20.65 -6.57 -0.41
C ASN A 179 22.19 -6.52 -0.45
N LYS A 180 22.79 -5.92 -1.50
CA LYS A 180 24.25 -5.69 -1.53
C LYS A 180 24.71 -4.75 -0.39
N LEU A 181 23.91 -3.73 -0.07
CA LEU A 181 24.20 -2.78 1.00
C LEU A 181 24.01 -3.40 2.40
N ALA A 182 22.97 -4.24 2.57
CA ALA A 182 22.72 -4.96 3.81
C ALA A 182 23.84 -5.99 4.11
N GLY A 183 24.43 -6.59 3.09
CA GLY A 183 25.58 -7.48 3.25
C GLY A 183 26.91 -6.78 3.63
N SER A 184 26.95 -5.45 3.69
CA SER A 184 28.19 -4.68 3.88
C SER A 184 28.26 -3.79 5.12
N LYS A 185 27.22 -3.73 5.99
CA LYS A 185 27.24 -2.95 7.25
C LYS A 185 26.39 -3.51 8.39
N ASP A 186 26.93 -3.45 9.61
CA ASP A 186 26.21 -3.35 10.90
C ASP A 186 25.27 -2.13 10.88
N GLY A 187 23.97 -2.30 11.21
CA GLY A 187 23.07 -1.17 11.42
C GLY A 187 21.59 -1.36 11.07
N GLY A 188 20.93 -2.42 11.56
CA GLY A 188 19.45 -2.46 11.56
C GLY A 188 18.79 -2.78 10.21
N ILE A 189 19.55 -3.17 9.19
CA ILE A 189 19.09 -3.47 7.83
C ILE A 189 19.23 -4.98 7.59
N ILE A 190 18.15 -5.65 7.18
CA ILE A 190 18.14 -7.10 6.90
C ILE A 190 17.84 -7.37 5.41
N ASN A 191 18.58 -8.31 4.82
CA ASN A 191 18.36 -8.80 3.46
C ASN A 191 16.93 -9.27 3.22
N LEU A 192 16.30 -8.79 2.15
CA LEU A 192 14.98 -9.27 1.75
C LEU A 192 15.11 -10.59 1.00
N ILE A 193 14.52 -11.64 1.58
CA ILE A 193 14.60 -13.01 1.07
C ILE A 193 13.50 -13.28 0.05
N LYS A 194 12.31 -12.70 0.24
CA LYS A 194 11.19 -12.82 -0.69
C LYS A 194 10.31 -11.57 -0.63
N ILE A 195 9.93 -11.07 -1.81
CA ILE A 195 8.91 -10.03 -2.00
C ILE A 195 7.82 -10.57 -2.92
N LEU A 196 6.58 -10.41 -2.49
CA LEU A 196 5.39 -10.52 -3.33
C LEU A 196 4.93 -9.10 -3.65
N ALA A 197 4.96 -8.70 -4.92
CA ALA A 197 4.52 -7.39 -5.39
C ALA A 197 3.18 -7.52 -6.13
N GLU A 198 2.11 -6.97 -5.56
CA GLU A 198 0.79 -6.98 -6.17
C GLU A 198 0.44 -5.59 -6.71
N PHE A 199 0.08 -5.50 -7.99
CA PHE A 199 -0.32 -4.25 -8.61
C PHE A 199 -1.84 -4.20 -8.82
N GLY A 200 -2.53 -3.40 -8.01
CA GLY A 200 -3.96 -3.16 -8.16
C GLY A 200 -4.20 -2.11 -9.24
N LYS A 201 -4.90 -2.48 -10.33
CA LYS A 201 -5.38 -1.51 -11.33
C LYS A 201 -6.69 -0.89 -10.85
N CYS A 202 -6.66 0.39 -10.50
CA CYS A 202 -7.88 1.16 -10.25
C CYS A 202 -8.54 1.52 -11.60
N PHE A 203 -9.60 0.81 -11.98
CA PHE A 203 -10.37 1.13 -13.18
C PHE A 203 -11.31 2.33 -12.93
N MET A 204 -11.49 3.17 -13.95
CA MET A 204 -12.74 3.89 -14.14
C MET A 204 -13.73 2.89 -14.76
N ALA A 205 -14.96 2.80 -14.24
CA ALA A 205 -15.95 1.82 -14.64
C ALA A 205 -16.10 1.68 -16.17
N LEU A 206 -15.40 0.71 -16.75
CA LEU A 206 -15.59 0.16 -18.10
C LEU A 206 -15.32 -1.35 -18.02
N GLY A 207 -16.27 -2.08 -17.41
CA GLY A 207 -16.37 -3.54 -17.48
C GLY A 207 -15.72 -4.35 -16.33
N PRO A 208 -16.11 -5.63 -16.18
CA PRO A 208 -15.72 -6.48 -15.07
C PRO A 208 -14.27 -6.95 -15.26
N GLY A 209 -13.32 -6.24 -14.67
CA GLY A 209 -11.91 -6.62 -14.63
C GLY A 209 -11.40 -6.58 -13.20
N GLY A 210 -11.29 -7.74 -12.56
CA GLY A 210 -10.84 -7.86 -11.16
C GLY A 210 -9.40 -7.40 -10.93
N LEU A 211 -9.00 -7.35 -9.65
CA LEU A 211 -7.61 -7.23 -9.24
C LEU A 211 -6.77 -8.28 -9.99
N ARG A 212 -5.77 -7.84 -10.77
CA ARG A 212 -4.73 -8.73 -11.24
C ARG A 212 -3.72 -8.92 -10.10
N CYS A 213 -3.90 -10.00 -9.36
CA CYS A 213 -2.87 -10.50 -8.46
C CYS A 213 -1.76 -11.12 -9.33
N LEU A 214 -0.61 -10.45 -9.43
CA LEU A 214 0.59 -11.01 -10.05
C LEU A 214 1.42 -11.63 -8.93
N ASP A 215 1.26 -12.93 -8.72
CA ASP A 215 2.10 -13.70 -7.80
C ASP A 215 3.46 -13.97 -8.46
N GLN A 216 4.32 -12.96 -8.48
CA GLN A 216 5.73 -13.17 -8.78
C GLN A 216 6.51 -13.23 -7.47
N THR A 217 6.97 -14.43 -7.13
CA THR A 217 8.03 -14.63 -6.15
C THR A 217 9.32 -14.09 -6.75
N LEU A 218 9.62 -12.81 -6.50
CA LEU A 218 10.70 -12.10 -7.20
C LEU A 218 12.13 -12.45 -6.73
N LEU A 219 12.31 -13.40 -5.80
CA LEU A 219 13.62 -13.92 -5.42
C LEU A 219 13.55 -15.40 -5.00
N GLN A 220 14.42 -16.22 -5.59
CA GLN A 220 14.88 -17.51 -5.06
C GLN A 220 16.27 -17.32 -4.44
#